data_AF-A0A935DX25-F1
#
_entry.id   AF-A0A935DX25-F1
#
_cell.length_a   1.000
_cell.length_b   1.000
_cell.length_c   1.000
_cell.angle_alpha   90.00
_cell.angle_beta   90.00
_cell.angle_gamma   90.00
#
_symmetry.space_group_name_H-M   'P 1'
#
loop_
_entity.id
_entity.type
_entity.pdbx_description
1 polymer ?
#
loop_
_entity_poly.entity_id
_entity_poly.type
_entity_poly.pdbx_seq_one_letter_code
_entity_poly.pdbx_strand_id
1 'polypeptide(L)' 'MKRNFVERRGKLQDMDRSFDLKFWQSQPPKARFDAVWEMIVHAMKVKGHDVRQLRLQRSVTNFQRAWR' A
#
# COMPACT_ATOMS: atom_id res chain seq x y z
N MET A 1 -20.80 16.61 5.33
CA MET A 1 -19.42 16.34 4.90
C MET A 1 -19.45 15.72 3.50
N LYS A 2 -19.07 16.46 2.45
CA LYS A 2 -18.97 15.89 1.09
C LYS A 2 -17.74 14.97 1.04
N ARG A 3 -17.94 13.69 0.68
CA ARG A 3 -16.83 12.79 0.35
C ARG A 3 -16.51 12.99 -1.12
N ASN A 4 -15.32 13.50 -1.41
CA ASN A 4 -14.80 13.51 -2.77
C ASN A 4 -14.37 12.08 -3.09
N PHE A 5 -15.14 11.38 -3.94
CA PHE A 5 -14.74 10.10 -4.48
C PHE A 5 -14.47 10.26 -5.97
N VAL A 6 -13.48 9.50 -6.45
CA VAL A 6 -13.07 9.50 -7.84
C VAL A 6 -13.40 8.11 -8.38
N GLU A 7 -14.16 8.06 -9.46
CA GLU A 7 -14.63 6.81 -10.08
C GLU A 7 -14.32 6.84 -11.58
N ARG A 8 -13.88 5.71 -12.13
CA ARG A 8 -13.77 5.49 -13.58
C ARG A 8 -14.62 4.28 -13.95
N ARG A 9 -15.53 4.46 -14.91
CA ARG A 9 -16.38 3.40 -15.46
C ARG A 9 -15.96 3.08 -16.89
N GLY A 10 -16.05 1.82 -17.28
CA GLY A 10 -15.61 1.31 -18.59
C GLY A 10 -15.54 -0.22 -18.59
N LYS A 11 -15.21 -0.81 -19.73
CA LYS A 11 -14.94 -2.25 -19.80
C LYS A 11 -13.54 -2.52 -19.25
N LEU A 12 -13.39 -3.58 -18.44
CA LEU A 12 -12.12 -3.90 -17.79
C LEU A 12 -10.97 -4.08 -18.80
N GLN A 13 -11.25 -4.67 -19.96
CA GLN A 13 -10.27 -4.86 -21.05
C GLN A 13 -9.77 -3.54 -21.67
N ASP A 14 -10.56 -2.48 -21.60
CA ASP A 14 -10.23 -1.15 -22.14
C ASP A 14 -9.67 -0.23 -21.04
N MET A 15 -9.58 -0.73 -19.79
CA MET A 15 -9.01 0.01 -18.66
C MET A 15 -7.52 -0.25 -18.54
N ASP A 16 -6.75 0.82 -18.66
CA ASP A 16 -5.34 0.84 -18.32
C ASP A 16 -5.12 1.19 -16.83
N ARG A 17 -3.89 0.98 -16.35
CA ARG A 17 -3.48 1.24 -14.96
C ARG A 17 -3.32 2.73 -14.62
N SER A 18 -3.57 3.65 -15.56
CA SER A 18 -3.36 5.08 -15.34
C SER A 18 -4.25 5.67 -14.23
N PHE A 19 -5.46 5.14 -14.05
CA PHE A 19 -6.34 5.51 -12.96
C PHE A 19 -5.74 5.14 -11.61
N ASP A 20 -5.34 3.87 -11.46
CA ASP A 20 -4.73 3.36 -10.23
C ASP A 20 -3.44 4.12 -9.90
N LEU A 21 -2.60 4.35 -10.90
CA LEU A 21 -1.34 5.08 -10.74
C LEU A 21 -1.58 6.50 -10.23
N LYS A 22 -2.48 7.26 -10.85
CA LYS A 22 -2.81 8.63 -10.41
C LYS A 22 -3.38 8.64 -8.99
N PHE A 23 -4.30 7.72 -8.70
CA PHE A 23 -4.87 7.59 -7.36
C PHE A 23 -3.78 7.35 -6.32
N TRP A 24 -2.95 6.32 -6.51
CA TRP A 24 -1.90 5.96 -5.55
C TRP A 24 -0.80 7.02 -5.44
N GLN A 25 -0.43 7.67 -6.53
CA GLN A 25 0.55 8.76 -6.51
C GLN A 25 0.06 9.99 -5.73
N SER A 26 -1.25 10.25 -5.71
CA SER A 26 -1.83 11.34 -4.92
C SER A 26 -1.89 11.06 -3.41
N GLN A 27 -1.72 9.80 -2.98
CA GLN A 27 -1.80 9.44 -1.56
C GLN A 27 -0.50 9.78 -0.82
N PRO A 28 -0.58 10.24 0.44
CA PRO A 28 0.60 10.45 1.25
C PRO A 28 1.35 9.12 1.48
N PRO A 29 2.68 9.14 1.68
CA PRO A 29 3.47 7.93 1.92
C PRO A 29 2.89 7.00 2.99
N LYS A 30 2.39 7.55 4.10
CA LYS A 30 1.78 6.78 5.19
C LYS A 30 0.55 6.00 4.73
N ALA A 31 -0.38 6.63 4.01
CA ALA A 31 -1.60 5.96 3.55
C ALA A 31 -1.30 4.80 2.59
N ARG A 32 -0.30 4.97 1.72
CA ARG A 32 0.18 3.89 0.85
C ARG A 32 0.75 2.72 1.65
N PHE A 33 1.57 3.03 2.65
CA PHE A 33 2.17 2.01 3.51
C PHE A 33 1.11 1.24 4.31
N ASP A 34 0.17 1.95 4.93
CA ASP A 34 -0.90 1.36 5.73
C ASP A 34 -1.76 0.42 4.87
N ALA A 35 -2.18 0.85 3.67
CA ALA A 35 -2.96 0.03 2.74
C ALA A 35 -2.22 -1.26 2.32
N VAL A 36 -0.94 -1.15 1.96
CA VAL A 36 -0.12 -2.31 1.59
C VAL A 36 0.06 -3.25 2.79
N TRP A 37 0.25 -2.71 3.99
CA TRP A 37 0.40 -3.51 5.20
C TRP A 37 -0.86 -4.31 5.52
N GLU A 38 -2.04 -3.68 5.41
CA GLU A 38 -3.33 -4.37 5.58
C GLU A 38 -3.50 -5.53 4.59
N MET A 39 -3.12 -5.33 3.32
CA MET A 39 -3.14 -6.39 2.30
C MET A 39 -2.21 -7.56 2.64
N ILE A 40 -0.99 -7.27 3.12
CA ILE A 40 -0.02 -8.30 3.54
C ILE A 40 -0.57 -9.10 4.72
N VAL A 41 -1.06 -8.42 5.76
CA VAL A 41 -1.65 -9.06 6.94
C VAL A 41 -2.81 -9.95 6.53
N HIS A 42 -3.71 -9.47 5.65
CA HIS A 42 -4.82 -10.25 5.14
C HIS A 42 -4.35 -11.50 4.40
N ALA A 43 -3.42 -11.36 3.45
CA ALA A 43 -2.89 -12.48 2.68
C ALA A 43 -2.23 -13.54 3.59
N MET A 44 -1.52 -13.12 4.63
CA MET A 44 -0.87 -14.03 5.59
C MET A 44 -1.89 -14.78 6.46
N LYS A 45 -2.99 -14.11 6.88
CA LYS A 45 -4.11 -14.78 7.56
C LYS A 45 -4.74 -15.85 6.68
N VAL A 46 -5.02 -15.51 5.41
CA VAL A 46 -5.62 -16.46 4.45
C VAL A 46 -4.73 -17.67 4.23
N LYS A 47 -3.40 -17.49 4.28
CA LYS A 47 -2.40 -18.57 4.18
C LYS A 47 -2.16 -19.34 5.49
N GLY A 48 -2.81 -18.97 6.60
CA GLY A 48 -2.67 -19.65 7.89
C GLY A 48 -1.40 -19.29 8.69
N HIS A 49 -0.70 -18.20 8.34
CA HIS A 49 0.47 -17.75 9.09
C HIS A 49 0.09 -16.91 10.32
N ASP A 50 0.94 -16.95 11.35
CA ASP A 50 0.81 -16.07 12.52
C ASP A 50 1.24 -14.64 12.17
N VAL A 51 0.26 -13.74 12.03
CA VAL A 51 0.48 -12.33 11.70
C VAL A 51 1.26 -11.54 12.75
N ARG A 52 1.36 -12.04 13.99
CA ARG A 52 2.13 -11.37 15.06
C ARG A 52 3.64 -11.42 14.80
N GLN A 53 4.06 -12.32 13.92
CA GLN A 53 5.46 -12.48 13.53
C GLN A 53 5.86 -11.55 12.37
N LEU A 54 4.87 -10.90 11.72
CA LEU A 54 5.13 -9.98 10.63
C LEU A 54 5.86 -8.74 11.15
N ARG A 55 6.95 -8.40 10.48
CA ARG A 55 7.77 -7.23 10.79
C ARG A 55 8.35 -6.67 9.50
N LEU A 56 8.51 -5.36 9.44
CA LEU A 56 9.25 -4.75 8.35
C LEU A 56 10.68 -5.31 8.33
N GLN A 57 11.15 -5.72 7.16
CA GLN A 57 12.49 -6.26 7.02
C GLN A 57 13.53 -5.16 7.28
N ARG A 58 14.20 -5.25 8.45
CA ARG A 58 15.13 -4.21 8.92
C ARG A 58 16.38 -4.04 8.05
N SER A 59 16.69 -5.01 7.18
CA SER A 59 17.83 -4.91 6.25
C SER A 59 17.55 -3.99 5.05
N VAL A 60 16.29 -3.62 4.79
CA VAL A 60 15.91 -2.73 3.68
C VAL A 60 16.24 -1.27 4.00
N THR A 61 16.52 -0.92 5.25
CA THR A 61 16.91 0.43 5.64
C THR A 61 18.02 0.42 6.67
N ASN A 62 19.25 0.68 6.23
CA ASN A 62 20.39 0.93 7.10
C ASN A 62 20.46 2.43 7.41
N PHE A 63 19.87 2.86 8.52
CA PHE A 63 20.05 4.22 9.03
C PHE A 63 21.44 4.32 9.65
N GLN A 64 22.43 4.74 8.86
CA GLN A 64 23.72 5.09 9.43
C GLN A 64 23.58 6.39 10.22
N ARG A 65 24.14 6.39 11.43
CA ARG A 65 24.26 7.61 12.24
C ARG A 65 25.15 8.58 11.45
N ALA A 66 24.59 9.69 11.00
CA ALA A 66 25.40 10.78 10.48
C ALA A 66 26.17 11.37 11.66
N TRP A 67 27.43 10.97 11.82
CA TRP A 67 28.34 11.59 12.77
C TRP A 67 28.53 13.04 12.35
N ARG A 68 28.20 13.98 13.23
CA ARG A 68 28.63 15.37 13.16
C ARG A 68 29.02 15.82 14.55
#